data_AF-A0A2L2BLV1-F1
#
_entry.id   AF-A0A2L2BLV1-F1
#
_cell.length_a   1.000
_cell.length_b   1.000
_cell.length_c   1.000
_cell.angle_alpha   90.00
_cell.angle_beta   90.00
_cell.angle_gamma   90.00
#
_symmetry.space_group_name_H-M   'P 1'
#
loop_
_entity.id
_entity.type
_entity.pdbx_description
1 polymer ?
#
loop_
_entity_poly.entity_id
_entity_poly.type
_entity_poly.pdbx_seq_one_letter_code
_entity_poly.pdbx_strand_id
1 'polypeptide(L)'
;HPPKNWGDAETMGNLDPGSEFIVSTRVRCGRSLEGYPFNPCLTEAQYKEMEDKVSSTLSGLEGELKGTFYPLTGMSKETQQQLIDDHFLFKEGDRFLQAANACRFWPTGRGIYHNENKTFLVWCNEEDHLRIISMQMGGDLKQVYKRLVTAVNDIEKRIPFSHHDRLGFLTFCPTNLGTTVRASVHIKLPKLAADKAKLEEVASKYHLQVRGTRGEHTEAEGGVYDISNKRRKGLTEYDAVKEMYDG
;
A
#
# COMPACT_ATOMS: atom_id res chain seq x y z
N HIS A 1 12.41 8.56 -14.71
CA HIS A 1 11.75 7.30 -14.30
C HIS A 1 11.10 6.73 -15.55
N PRO A 2 11.08 5.40 -15.80
CA PRO A 2 10.40 4.89 -16.98
C PRO A 2 8.90 5.25 -16.96
N PRO A 3 8.22 5.29 -18.11
CA PRO A 3 6.76 5.40 -18.15
C PRO A 3 6.09 4.25 -17.39
N LYS A 4 4.89 4.52 -16.84
CA LYS A 4 4.05 3.51 -16.17
C LYS A 4 3.87 2.29 -17.07
N ASN A 5 4.23 1.11 -16.58
CA ASN A 5 4.07 -0.16 -17.28
C ASN A 5 3.78 -1.29 -16.29
N TRP A 6 2.54 -1.76 -16.31
CA TRP A 6 2.09 -2.88 -15.48
C TRP A 6 2.53 -4.25 -16.00
N GLY A 7 3.04 -4.33 -17.23
CA GLY A 7 3.44 -5.57 -17.88
C GLY A 7 2.31 -6.58 -18.03
N ASP A 8 2.67 -7.84 -18.25
CA ASP A 8 1.71 -8.94 -18.36
C ASP A 8 1.55 -9.66 -17.01
N ALA A 9 0.43 -9.39 -16.34
CA ALA A 9 0.12 -10.02 -15.07
C ALA A 9 -0.06 -11.55 -15.16
N GLU A 10 -0.33 -12.11 -16.35
CA GLU A 10 -0.44 -13.57 -16.54
C GLU A 10 0.89 -14.30 -16.35
N THR A 11 2.01 -13.58 -16.42
CA THR A 11 3.34 -14.13 -16.11
C THR A 11 3.61 -14.32 -14.61
N MET A 12 2.71 -13.81 -13.75
CA MET A 12 2.76 -14.02 -12.30
C MET A 12 1.93 -15.24 -11.93
N GLY A 13 2.30 -15.91 -10.84
CA GLY A 13 1.59 -17.10 -10.33
C GLY A 13 1.36 -17.06 -8.83
N ASN A 14 0.84 -18.17 -8.29
CA ASN A 14 0.81 -18.39 -6.85
C ASN A 14 2.25 -18.63 -6.36
N LEU A 15 2.70 -17.80 -5.42
CA LEU A 15 4.03 -17.82 -4.83
C LEU A 15 4.28 -19.06 -3.95
N ASP A 16 3.21 -19.66 -3.42
CA ASP A 16 3.26 -20.81 -2.53
C ASP A 16 2.04 -21.73 -2.75
N PRO A 17 2.04 -22.55 -3.82
CA PRO A 17 0.93 -23.44 -4.12
C PRO A 17 0.63 -24.46 -3.01
N GLY A 18 1.64 -24.81 -2.20
CA GLY A 18 1.49 -25.71 -1.04
C GLY A 18 0.87 -25.05 0.19
N SER A 19 0.80 -23.71 0.23
CA SER A 19 0.33 -22.93 1.37
C SER A 19 1.09 -23.24 2.68
N GLU A 20 2.39 -23.51 2.57
CA GLU A 20 3.24 -23.90 3.72
C GLU A 20 3.89 -22.70 4.41
N PHE A 21 4.13 -21.61 3.68
CA PHE A 21 4.94 -20.49 4.11
C PHE A 21 4.17 -19.16 4.10
N ILE A 22 3.45 -18.86 3.02
CA ILE A 22 2.82 -17.56 2.82
C ILE A 22 1.44 -17.53 3.49
N VAL A 23 1.27 -16.57 4.39
CA VAL A 23 0.02 -16.28 5.09
C VAL A 23 -0.88 -15.41 4.22
N SER A 24 -0.34 -14.32 3.67
CA SER A 24 -1.10 -13.39 2.83
C SER A 24 -0.20 -12.64 1.86
N THR A 25 -0.79 -12.18 0.76
CA THR A 25 -0.12 -11.41 -0.29
C THR A 25 -0.80 -10.05 -0.43
N ARG A 26 0.00 -8.99 -0.60
CA ARG A 26 -0.47 -7.61 -0.70
C ARG A 26 0.36 -6.83 -1.71
N VAL A 27 -0.30 -6.05 -2.56
CA VAL A 27 0.34 -5.07 -3.42
C VAL A 27 -0.34 -3.72 -3.21
N ARG A 28 0.46 -2.67 -2.98
CA ARG A 28 -0.03 -1.30 -2.87
C ARG A 28 0.68 -0.35 -3.82
N CYS A 29 0.06 0.79 -4.11
CA CYS A 29 0.72 1.96 -4.66
C CYS A 29 0.25 3.25 -3.96
N GLY A 30 1.10 4.27 -3.93
CA GLY A 30 0.78 5.63 -3.49
C GLY A 30 0.45 6.55 -4.67
N ARG A 31 -0.45 7.52 -4.46
CA ARG A 31 -0.77 8.58 -5.43
C ARG A 31 -1.02 9.91 -4.70
N SER A 32 -0.63 11.00 -5.34
CA SER A 32 -0.87 12.37 -4.87
C SER A 32 -1.71 13.14 -5.88
N LEU A 33 -2.85 13.66 -5.43
CA LEU A 33 -3.75 14.50 -6.23
C LEU A 33 -3.00 15.71 -6.78
N GLU A 34 -3.16 15.98 -8.08
CA GLU A 34 -2.72 17.24 -8.67
C GLU A 34 -3.49 18.43 -8.05
N GLY A 35 -2.79 19.54 -7.83
CA GLY A 35 -3.33 20.75 -7.21
C GLY A 35 -3.28 20.78 -5.68
N TYR A 36 -2.92 19.68 -5.02
CA TYR A 36 -2.76 19.61 -3.56
C TYR A 36 -1.29 19.37 -3.18
N PRO A 37 -0.71 20.15 -2.26
CA PRO A 37 0.63 19.87 -1.76
C PRO A 37 0.61 18.70 -0.76
N PHE A 38 1.77 18.21 -0.34
CA PHE A 38 1.85 17.17 0.68
C PHE A 38 1.44 17.67 2.08
N ASN A 39 1.20 16.72 2.99
CA ASN A 39 0.65 16.92 4.33
C ASN A 39 1.16 18.15 5.14
N PRO A 40 2.46 18.48 5.16
CA PRO A 40 2.96 19.61 5.94
C PRO A 40 2.46 20.98 5.44
N CYS A 41 1.95 21.04 4.22
CA CYS A 41 1.45 22.26 3.58
C CYS A 41 -0.08 22.27 3.42
N LEU A 42 -0.78 21.17 3.71
CA LEU A 42 -2.23 21.09 3.62
C LEU A 42 -2.91 21.91 4.72
N THR A 43 -4.01 22.59 4.39
CA THR A 43 -4.93 23.18 5.36
C THR A 43 -5.98 22.15 5.80
N GLU A 44 -6.68 22.40 6.90
CA GLU A 44 -7.80 21.54 7.32
C GLU A 44 -8.90 21.46 6.24
N ALA A 45 -9.19 22.58 5.57
CA ALA A 45 -10.17 22.62 4.47
C ALA A 45 -9.73 21.72 3.30
N GLN A 46 -8.45 21.76 2.92
CA GLN A 46 -7.93 20.91 1.85
C GLN A 46 -8.03 19.42 2.19
N TYR A 47 -7.82 19.02 3.45
CA TYR A 47 -8.05 17.64 3.87
C TYR A 47 -9.50 17.18 3.62
N LYS A 48 -10.48 18.04 3.93
CA LYS A 48 -11.91 17.77 3.68
C LYS A 48 -12.24 17.72 2.18
N GLU A 49 -11.77 18.70 1.42
CA GLU A 49 -11.95 18.73 -0.04
C GLU A 49 -11.39 17.46 -0.71
N MET A 50 -10.21 17.02 -0.29
CA MET A 50 -9.59 15.79 -0.80
C MET A 50 -10.39 14.55 -0.40
N GLU A 51 -10.86 14.47 0.84
CA GLU A 51 -11.75 13.39 1.31
C GLU A 51 -13.03 13.31 0.48
N ASP A 52 -13.72 14.43 0.26
CA ASP A 52 -14.95 14.51 -0.52
C ASP A 52 -14.72 14.08 -1.98
N LYS A 53 -13.62 14.57 -2.59
CA LYS A 53 -13.26 14.20 -3.97
C LYS A 53 -12.93 12.71 -4.09
N VAL A 54 -12.17 12.17 -3.15
CA VAL A 54 -11.77 10.75 -3.15
C VAL A 54 -12.99 9.86 -2.89
N SER A 55 -13.75 10.12 -1.83
CA SER A 55 -14.95 9.33 -1.50
C SER A 55 -15.99 9.34 -2.62
N SER A 56 -16.25 10.50 -3.22
CA SER A 56 -17.16 10.64 -4.38
C SER A 56 -16.66 9.87 -5.61
N THR A 57 -15.35 9.82 -5.83
CA THR A 57 -14.79 9.05 -6.94
C THR A 57 -14.93 7.54 -6.71
N LEU A 58 -14.61 7.09 -5.49
CA LEU A 58 -14.59 5.67 -5.13
C LEU A 58 -16.00 5.07 -5.01
N SER A 59 -17.03 5.89 -4.76
CA SER A 59 -18.44 5.44 -4.75
C SER A 59 -18.92 4.95 -6.13
N GLY A 60 -18.27 5.41 -7.21
CA GLY A 60 -18.56 4.98 -8.57
C GLY A 60 -17.76 3.75 -9.02
N LEU A 61 -17.04 3.06 -8.14
CA LEU A 61 -16.39 1.79 -8.47
C LEU A 61 -17.42 0.65 -8.51
N GLU A 62 -17.25 -0.26 -9.46
CA GLU A 62 -18.20 -1.34 -9.75
C GLU A 62 -17.56 -2.73 -9.64
N GLY A 63 -18.37 -3.77 -9.77
CA GLY A 63 -17.91 -5.17 -9.74
C GLY A 63 -17.17 -5.52 -8.45
N GLU A 64 -16.03 -6.22 -8.56
CA GLU A 64 -15.20 -6.62 -7.41
C GLU A 64 -14.66 -5.42 -6.61
N LEU A 65 -14.56 -4.24 -7.23
CA LEU A 65 -14.02 -3.04 -6.59
C LEU A 65 -15.06 -2.23 -5.82
N LYS A 66 -16.36 -2.52 -6.01
CA LYS A 66 -17.45 -1.83 -5.33
C LYS A 66 -17.34 -1.98 -3.82
N GLY A 67 -17.52 -0.88 -3.11
CA GLY A 67 -17.30 -0.78 -1.68
C GLY A 67 -17.83 0.51 -1.08
N THR A 68 -17.45 0.73 0.17
CA THR A 68 -17.92 1.85 0.99
C THR A 68 -16.74 2.64 1.53
N PHE A 69 -16.86 3.97 1.55
CA PHE A 69 -15.92 4.85 2.21
C PHE A 69 -16.33 5.05 3.67
N TYR A 70 -15.40 4.85 4.59
CA TYR A 70 -15.57 5.02 6.04
C TYR A 70 -14.65 6.14 6.51
N PRO A 71 -15.19 7.35 6.77
CA PRO A 71 -14.43 8.42 7.40
C PRO A 71 -13.91 7.97 8.78
N LEU A 72 -12.70 8.37 9.14
CA LEU A 72 -12.21 8.17 10.51
C LEU A 72 -12.92 9.12 11.48
N THR A 73 -13.37 10.28 11.00
CA THR A 73 -14.21 11.19 11.79
C THR A 73 -15.54 10.49 12.11
N GLY A 74 -15.79 10.21 13.39
CA GLY A 74 -16.99 9.51 13.85
C GLY A 74 -16.89 7.98 13.83
N MET A 75 -15.77 7.39 13.40
CA MET A 75 -15.52 5.96 13.53
C MET A 75 -15.34 5.59 15.01
N SER A 76 -15.97 4.51 15.47
CA SER A 76 -15.77 4.04 16.86
C SER A 76 -14.33 3.54 17.05
N LYS A 77 -13.80 3.68 18.26
CA LYS A 77 -12.42 3.25 18.56
C LYS A 77 -12.26 1.74 18.44
N GLU A 78 -13.30 0.97 18.75
CA GLU A 78 -13.34 -0.48 18.59
C GLU A 78 -13.23 -0.86 17.11
N THR A 79 -13.99 -0.18 16.23
CA THR A 79 -13.94 -0.43 14.79
C THR A 79 -12.58 -0.06 14.22
N GLN A 80 -12.05 1.11 14.60
CA GLN A 80 -10.73 1.58 14.18
C GLN A 80 -9.64 0.58 14.59
N GLN A 81 -9.66 0.12 15.84
CA GLN A 81 -8.69 -0.83 16.37
C GLN A 81 -8.79 -2.19 15.68
N GLN A 82 -9.99 -2.71 15.47
CA GLN A 82 -10.19 -3.98 14.75
C GLN A 82 -9.61 -3.91 13.32
N LEU A 83 -9.84 -2.81 12.59
CA LEU A 83 -9.29 -2.65 11.25
C LEU A 83 -7.75 -2.55 11.25
N ILE A 84 -7.14 -2.00 12.30
CA ILE A 84 -5.68 -1.96 12.45
C ILE A 84 -5.14 -3.35 12.74
N ASP A 85 -5.77 -4.09 13.67
CA ASP A 85 -5.35 -5.44 14.05
C ASP A 85 -5.53 -6.46 12.91
N ASP A 86 -6.54 -6.26 12.06
CA ASP A 86 -6.74 -7.05 10.84
C ASP A 86 -5.79 -6.65 9.68
N HIS A 87 -4.86 -5.70 9.90
CA HIS A 87 -3.93 -5.15 8.91
C HIS A 87 -4.59 -4.39 7.75
N PHE A 88 -5.83 -3.92 7.91
CA PHE A 88 -6.58 -3.19 6.88
C PHE A 88 -6.40 -1.68 6.96
N LEU A 89 -6.31 -1.11 8.16
CA LEU A 89 -6.19 0.34 8.38
C LEU A 89 -4.78 0.75 8.83
N PHE A 90 -4.37 1.97 8.49
CA PHE A 90 -3.14 2.56 8.97
C PHE A 90 -3.20 2.82 10.49
N LYS A 91 -2.04 2.74 11.15
CA LYS A 91 -1.92 3.06 12.58
C LYS A 91 -2.07 4.56 12.82
N GLU A 92 -2.68 4.93 13.94
CA GLU A 92 -2.70 6.30 14.44
C GLU A 92 -1.38 6.63 15.16
N GLY A 93 -0.88 7.86 15.02
CA GLY A 93 0.21 8.37 15.85
C GLY A 93 1.62 7.89 15.49
N ASP A 94 1.95 7.70 14.22
CA ASP A 94 3.33 7.44 13.81
C ASP A 94 4.24 8.65 14.14
N ARG A 95 5.24 8.43 14.99
CA ARG A 95 6.15 9.48 15.47
C ARG A 95 6.92 10.20 14.36
N PHE A 96 7.23 9.52 13.25
CA PHE A 96 7.97 10.11 12.14
C PHE A 96 7.07 11.02 11.32
N LEU A 97 5.82 10.60 11.08
CA LEU A 97 4.81 11.43 10.41
C LEU A 97 4.43 12.65 11.26
N GLN A 98 4.29 12.48 12.58
CA GLN A 98 4.04 13.56 13.51
C GLN A 98 5.16 14.60 13.49
N ALA A 99 6.42 14.17 13.62
CA ALA A 99 7.59 15.06 13.58
C ALA A 99 7.72 15.81 12.25
N ALA A 100 7.23 15.23 11.15
CA ALA A 100 7.20 15.87 9.84
C ALA A 100 6.01 16.82 9.62
N ASN A 101 5.19 17.09 10.64
CA ASN A 101 3.92 17.85 10.52
C ASN A 101 2.91 17.22 9.55
N ALA A 102 2.99 15.90 9.34
CA ALA A 102 2.14 15.19 8.39
C ALA A 102 0.78 14.75 8.97
N CYS A 103 0.59 14.87 10.29
CA CYS A 103 -0.63 14.45 10.99
C CYS A 103 -1.48 15.61 11.52
N ARG A 104 -1.28 16.84 11.01
CA ARG A 104 -2.08 18.00 11.46
C ARG A 104 -3.57 17.76 11.20
N PHE A 105 -4.40 18.31 12.09
CA PHE A 105 -5.87 18.24 12.05
C PHE A 105 -6.46 16.82 12.14
N TRP A 106 -5.72 15.85 12.67
CA TRP A 106 -6.24 14.48 12.80
C TRP A 106 -7.53 14.40 13.65
N PRO A 107 -8.55 13.60 13.25
CA PRO A 107 -8.64 12.72 12.08
C PRO A 107 -9.32 13.36 10.85
N THR A 108 -9.49 14.68 10.81
CA THR A 108 -10.18 15.37 9.71
C THR A 108 -9.61 15.01 8.34
N GLY A 109 -10.48 14.66 7.39
CA GLY A 109 -10.13 14.27 6.02
C GLY A 109 -9.58 12.86 5.86
N ARG A 110 -9.41 12.10 6.95
CA ARG A 110 -8.84 10.74 6.89
C ARG A 110 -9.96 9.73 6.79
N GLY A 111 -9.74 8.70 5.98
CA GLY A 111 -10.72 7.64 5.79
C GLY A 111 -10.12 6.39 5.19
N ILE A 112 -10.92 5.35 5.18
CA ILE A 112 -10.63 4.10 4.48
C ILE A 112 -11.81 3.73 3.61
N TYR A 113 -11.55 3.45 2.34
CA TYR A 113 -12.47 2.73 1.48
C TYR A 113 -12.10 1.26 1.50
N HIS A 114 -13.10 0.38 1.47
CA HIS A 114 -12.85 -1.01 1.09
C HIS A 114 -14.07 -1.66 0.46
N ASN A 115 -13.83 -2.66 -0.39
CA ASN A 115 -14.88 -3.55 -0.88
C ASN A 115 -15.41 -4.46 0.23
N GLU A 116 -16.52 -5.15 -0.03
CA GLU A 116 -17.17 -6.06 0.94
C GLU A 116 -16.21 -7.14 1.48
N ASN A 117 -15.40 -7.71 0.60
CA ASN A 117 -14.46 -8.79 0.94
C ASN A 117 -13.15 -8.28 1.57
N LYS A 118 -12.98 -6.95 1.73
CA LYS A 118 -11.72 -6.31 2.18
C LYS A 118 -10.48 -6.78 1.42
N THR A 119 -10.64 -7.12 0.14
CA THR A 119 -9.55 -7.51 -0.77
C THR A 119 -9.03 -6.34 -1.59
N PHE A 120 -9.79 -5.25 -1.64
CA PHE A 120 -9.41 -3.98 -2.23
C PHE A 120 -9.72 -2.85 -1.24
N LEU A 121 -8.71 -2.01 -0.95
CA LEU A 121 -8.81 -0.92 0.00
C LEU A 121 -8.15 0.34 -0.55
N VAL A 122 -8.61 1.51 -0.11
CA VAL A 122 -7.94 2.79 -0.36
C VAL A 122 -7.85 3.55 0.95
N TRP A 123 -6.64 3.87 1.37
CA TRP A 123 -6.43 4.82 2.47
C TRP A 123 -6.44 6.25 1.92
N CYS A 124 -7.15 7.14 2.61
CA CYS A 124 -7.23 8.55 2.26
C CYS A 124 -6.53 9.39 3.34
N ASN A 125 -5.61 10.25 2.89
CA ASN A 125 -4.92 11.28 3.68
C ASN A 125 -4.10 10.79 4.90
N GLU A 126 -3.41 9.66 4.76
CA GLU A 126 -2.41 9.22 5.75
C GLU A 126 -1.01 9.78 5.43
N GLU A 127 -0.03 8.97 5.03
CA GLU A 127 1.31 9.43 4.64
C GLU A 127 1.28 10.11 3.26
N ASP A 128 0.54 9.51 2.33
CA ASP A 128 0.25 10.03 0.99
C ASP A 128 -1.25 10.35 0.88
N HIS A 129 -1.65 11.08 -0.15
CA HIS A 129 -3.06 11.42 -0.34
C HIS A 129 -3.91 10.15 -0.53
N LEU A 130 -3.41 9.20 -1.34
CA LEU A 130 -3.98 7.87 -1.46
C LEU A 130 -2.91 6.79 -1.28
N ARG A 131 -3.28 5.72 -0.58
CA ARG A 131 -2.67 4.39 -0.75
C ARG A 131 -3.74 3.44 -1.29
N ILE A 132 -3.55 2.98 -2.52
CA ILE A 132 -4.43 2.04 -3.21
C ILE A 132 -3.86 0.63 -2.97
N ILE A 133 -4.67 -0.28 -2.47
CA ILE A 133 -4.22 -1.53 -1.87
C ILE A 133 -5.06 -2.69 -2.41
N SER A 134 -4.40 -3.76 -2.81
CA SER A 134 -5.01 -5.06 -3.07
C SER A 134 -4.34 -6.10 -2.19
N MET A 135 -5.12 -6.96 -1.54
CA MET A 135 -4.59 -8.03 -0.70
C MET A 135 -5.56 -9.19 -0.54
N GLN A 136 -5.05 -10.35 -0.14
CA GLN A 136 -5.84 -11.51 0.28
C GLN A 136 -4.95 -12.52 1.03
N MET A 137 -5.58 -13.51 1.65
CA MET A 137 -4.88 -14.67 2.21
C MET A 137 -4.26 -15.54 1.11
N GLY A 138 -3.18 -16.24 1.45
CA GLY A 138 -2.44 -17.11 0.52
C GLY A 138 -1.50 -16.35 -0.42
N GLY A 139 -0.93 -17.10 -1.37
CA GLY A 139 0.16 -16.66 -2.25
C GLY A 139 -0.22 -16.23 -3.66
N ASP A 140 -1.52 -16.09 -4.02
CA ASP A 140 -1.94 -15.75 -5.39
C ASP A 140 -1.65 -14.28 -5.75
N LEU A 141 -0.38 -14.01 -6.08
CA LEU A 141 0.08 -12.69 -6.49
C LEU A 141 -0.58 -12.23 -7.79
N LYS A 142 -0.88 -13.16 -8.72
CA LYS A 142 -1.52 -12.81 -9.98
C LYS A 142 -2.86 -12.13 -9.74
N GLN A 143 -3.72 -12.75 -8.91
CA GLN A 143 -5.03 -12.20 -8.61
C GLN A 143 -4.92 -10.84 -7.90
N VAL A 144 -4.06 -10.76 -6.88
CA VAL A 144 -3.83 -9.52 -6.12
C VAL A 144 -3.35 -8.39 -7.04
N TYR A 145 -2.39 -8.67 -7.91
CA TYR A 145 -1.82 -7.67 -8.82
C TYR A 145 -2.81 -7.23 -9.89
N LYS A 146 -3.54 -8.16 -10.52
CA LYS A 146 -4.59 -7.82 -11.50
C LYS A 146 -5.66 -6.93 -10.90
N ARG A 147 -6.12 -7.22 -9.68
CA ARG A 147 -7.10 -6.37 -8.97
C ARG A 147 -6.55 -4.97 -8.72
N LEU A 148 -5.29 -4.83 -8.31
CA LEU A 148 -4.65 -3.53 -8.14
C LEU A 148 -4.58 -2.76 -9.46
N VAL A 149 -4.10 -3.39 -10.53
CA VAL A 149 -3.96 -2.77 -11.86
C VAL A 149 -5.31 -2.26 -12.38
N THR A 150 -6.36 -3.06 -12.26
CA THR A 150 -7.73 -2.67 -12.63
C THR A 150 -8.17 -1.44 -11.84
N ALA A 151 -8.01 -1.47 -10.52
CA ALA A 151 -8.43 -0.37 -9.66
C ALA A 151 -7.67 0.94 -9.95
N VAL A 152 -6.34 0.87 -10.07
CA VAL A 152 -5.52 2.05 -10.34
C VAL A 152 -5.88 2.65 -11.71
N ASN A 153 -6.02 1.83 -12.75
CA ASN A 153 -6.37 2.31 -14.08
C ASN A 153 -7.79 2.91 -14.15
N ASP A 154 -8.74 2.46 -13.32
CA ASP A 154 -10.06 3.08 -13.24
C ASP A 154 -10.02 4.42 -12.48
N ILE A 155 -9.37 4.45 -11.30
CA ILE A 155 -9.24 5.66 -10.47
C ILE A 155 -8.48 6.77 -11.22
N GLU A 156 -7.40 6.43 -11.95
CA GLU A 156 -6.59 7.38 -12.72
C GLU A 156 -7.37 8.07 -13.85
N LYS A 157 -8.48 7.50 -14.34
CA LYS A 157 -9.36 8.17 -15.33
C LYS A 157 -10.20 9.27 -14.70
N ARG A 158 -10.35 9.26 -13.38
CA ARG A 158 -11.30 10.10 -12.63
C ARG A 158 -10.59 11.15 -11.77
N ILE A 159 -9.36 10.85 -11.32
CA ILE A 159 -8.54 11.76 -10.50
C ILE A 159 -7.21 12.02 -11.19
N PRO A 160 -6.86 13.29 -11.49
CA PRO A 160 -5.53 13.64 -11.96
C PRO A 160 -4.51 13.48 -10.83
N PHE A 161 -3.43 12.77 -11.10
CA PHE A 161 -2.33 12.56 -10.15
C PHE A 161 -1.03 13.20 -10.60
N SER A 162 -0.28 13.68 -9.63
CA SER A 162 1.00 14.33 -9.81
C SER A 162 2.07 13.33 -10.29
N HIS A 163 2.59 13.56 -11.48
CA HIS A 163 3.68 12.80 -12.10
C HIS A 163 4.78 13.74 -12.59
N HIS A 164 6.03 13.29 -12.52
CA HIS A 164 7.19 14.05 -13.01
C HIS A 164 8.12 13.14 -13.81
N ASP A 165 8.57 13.57 -14.99
CA ASP A 165 9.37 12.77 -15.94
C ASP A 165 10.59 12.06 -15.30
N ARG A 166 11.37 12.82 -14.51
CA ARG A 166 12.50 12.25 -13.76
C ARG A 166 12.08 11.34 -12.60
N LEU A 167 11.05 11.68 -11.84
CA LEU A 167 10.75 11.09 -10.54
C LEU A 167 9.68 9.99 -10.57
N GLY A 168 8.85 9.94 -11.60
CA GLY A 168 7.66 9.10 -11.67
C GLY A 168 6.49 9.77 -10.92
N PHE A 169 5.61 8.96 -10.36
CA PHE A 169 4.56 9.47 -9.47
C PHE A 169 5.17 10.08 -8.21
N LEU A 170 4.66 11.25 -7.82
CA LEU A 170 5.12 11.98 -6.65
C LEU A 170 4.44 11.45 -5.38
N THR A 171 5.22 11.35 -4.31
CA THR A 171 4.82 10.85 -2.99
C THR A 171 5.50 11.68 -1.92
N PHE A 172 4.94 11.69 -0.71
CA PHE A 172 5.46 12.48 0.40
C PHE A 172 6.88 12.06 0.80
N CYS A 173 7.12 10.76 0.96
CA CYS A 173 8.43 10.21 1.27
C CYS A 173 9.21 9.89 -0.02
N PRO A 174 10.52 10.26 -0.13
CA PRO A 174 11.32 10.00 -1.32
C PRO A 174 11.51 8.49 -1.61
N THR A 175 11.37 7.62 -0.61
CA THR A 175 11.45 6.16 -0.78
C THR A 175 10.26 5.59 -1.55
N ASN A 176 9.17 6.35 -1.66
CA ASN A 176 7.95 5.95 -2.34
C ASN A 176 7.83 6.49 -3.77
N LEU A 177 8.79 7.28 -4.26
CA LEU A 177 8.77 7.83 -5.63
C LEU A 177 8.87 6.73 -6.70
N GLY A 178 8.45 7.06 -7.91
CA GLY A 178 8.57 6.19 -9.08
C GLY A 178 7.28 5.44 -9.34
N THR A 179 7.34 4.11 -9.27
CA THR A 179 6.19 3.21 -9.40
C THR A 179 5.26 3.38 -8.21
N THR A 180 5.83 3.76 -7.06
CA THR A 180 5.21 3.76 -5.73
C THR A 180 4.72 2.38 -5.28
N VAL A 181 5.05 1.32 -6.04
CA VAL A 181 4.58 -0.04 -5.82
C VAL A 181 5.39 -0.71 -4.71
N ARG A 182 4.67 -1.29 -3.73
CA ARG A 182 5.20 -2.27 -2.77
C ARG A 182 4.36 -3.52 -2.88
N ALA A 183 4.93 -4.55 -3.48
CA ALA A 183 4.44 -5.92 -3.38
C ALA A 183 5.09 -6.56 -2.15
N SER A 184 4.31 -7.28 -1.36
CA SER A 184 4.74 -7.89 -0.12
C SER A 184 3.97 -9.16 0.21
N VAL A 185 4.61 -10.03 0.97
CA VAL A 185 3.98 -11.20 1.60
C VAL A 185 4.19 -11.17 3.10
N HIS A 186 3.19 -11.62 3.84
CA HIS A 186 3.39 -12.13 5.19
C HIS A 186 3.80 -13.60 5.08
N ILE A 187 5.03 -13.92 5.48
CA ILE A 187 5.63 -15.24 5.25
C ILE A 187 6.32 -15.77 6.51
N LYS A 188 6.25 -17.09 6.72
CA LYS A 188 6.95 -17.81 7.79
C LYS A 188 8.12 -18.59 7.22
N LEU A 189 9.34 -18.25 7.64
CA LEU A 189 10.57 -18.92 7.19
C LEU A 189 11.38 -19.40 8.39
N PRO A 190 10.89 -20.35 9.21
CA PRO A 190 11.43 -20.62 10.55
C PRO A 190 12.92 -20.99 10.57
N LYS A 191 13.41 -21.67 9.52
CA LYS A 191 14.84 -22.02 9.40
C LYS A 191 15.72 -20.82 9.07
N LEU A 192 15.29 -20.00 8.10
CA LEU A 192 16.07 -18.82 7.67
C LEU A 192 15.98 -17.69 8.70
N ALA A 193 14.81 -17.51 9.30
CA ALA A 193 14.53 -16.50 10.31
C ALA A 193 15.07 -16.83 11.71
N ALA A 194 15.64 -18.03 11.91
CA ALA A 194 16.36 -18.37 13.14
C ALA A 194 17.58 -17.45 13.34
N ASP A 195 18.14 -16.92 12.25
CA ASP A 195 19.10 -15.82 12.23
C ASP A 195 18.54 -14.66 11.41
N LYS A 196 18.04 -13.63 12.10
CA LYS A 196 17.46 -12.44 11.46
C LYS A 196 18.47 -11.70 10.56
N ALA A 197 19.75 -11.66 10.95
CA ALA A 197 20.78 -11.04 10.12
C ALA A 197 20.98 -11.82 8.83
N LYS A 198 20.91 -13.16 8.89
CA LYS A 198 20.96 -14.00 7.70
C LYS A 198 19.75 -13.82 6.79
N LEU A 199 18.54 -13.74 7.37
CA LEU A 199 17.32 -13.44 6.62
C LEU A 199 17.44 -12.10 5.86
N GLU A 200 17.90 -11.05 6.54
CA GLU A 200 18.10 -9.73 5.94
C GLU A 200 19.22 -9.72 4.88
N GLU A 201 20.31 -10.46 5.10
CA GLU A 201 21.39 -10.65 4.12
C GLU A 201 20.88 -11.31 2.84
N VAL A 202 20.09 -12.38 2.97
CA VAL A 202 19.50 -13.10 1.82
C VAL A 202 18.51 -12.20 1.09
N ALA A 203 17.55 -11.61 1.81
CA ALA A 203 16.55 -10.70 1.23
C ALA A 203 17.22 -9.55 0.44
N SER A 204 18.30 -8.98 0.98
CA SER A 204 19.01 -7.87 0.33
C SER A 204 19.62 -8.24 -1.03
N LYS A 205 20.03 -9.50 -1.24
CA LYS A 205 20.58 -9.99 -2.53
C LYS A 205 19.53 -9.96 -3.65
N TYR A 206 18.26 -10.09 -3.29
CA TYR A 206 17.11 -10.02 -4.20
C TYR A 206 16.44 -8.64 -4.21
N HIS A 207 17.12 -7.61 -3.67
CA HIS A 207 16.57 -6.26 -3.55
C HIS A 207 15.28 -6.19 -2.72
N LEU A 208 15.13 -7.08 -1.74
CA LEU A 208 14.00 -7.12 -0.83
C LEU A 208 14.30 -6.39 0.48
N GLN A 209 13.23 -6.02 1.19
CA GLN A 209 13.25 -5.46 2.54
C GLN A 209 12.39 -6.33 3.45
N VAL A 210 12.94 -6.62 4.63
CA VAL A 210 12.27 -7.32 5.74
C VAL A 210 11.70 -6.29 6.73
N ARG A 211 10.45 -6.49 7.16
CA ARG A 211 9.76 -5.73 8.21
C ARG A 211 9.03 -6.69 9.16
N GLY A 212 8.61 -6.20 10.33
CA GLY A 212 7.76 -6.95 11.25
C GLY A 212 6.31 -7.05 10.77
N THR A 213 5.50 -7.84 11.47
CA THR A 213 4.13 -8.22 11.05
C THR A 213 3.18 -7.02 10.96
N ARG A 214 3.40 -5.98 11.75
CA ARG A 214 2.59 -4.75 11.75
C ARG A 214 3.21 -3.63 10.89
N GLY A 215 4.18 -3.98 10.03
CA GLY A 215 4.82 -3.06 9.09
C GLY A 215 6.12 -2.44 9.62
N GLU A 216 6.44 -1.24 9.12
CA GLU A 216 7.74 -0.60 9.39
C GLU A 216 7.93 -0.29 10.86
N HIS A 217 9.14 -0.55 11.37
CA HIS A 217 9.54 -0.34 12.76
C HIS A 217 8.76 -1.19 13.79
N THR A 218 8.25 -2.35 13.37
CA THR A 218 7.59 -3.32 14.25
C THR A 218 8.37 -4.64 14.26
N GLU A 219 8.19 -5.44 15.30
CA GLU A 219 8.78 -6.78 15.41
C GLU A 219 7.93 -7.84 14.70
N ALA A 220 8.52 -9.00 14.44
CA ALA A 220 7.80 -10.16 13.92
C ALA A 220 6.95 -10.81 15.04
N GLU A 221 5.67 -11.02 14.77
CA GLU A 221 4.73 -11.72 15.63
C GLU A 221 4.53 -13.15 15.10
N GLY A 222 4.71 -14.16 15.95
CA GLY A 222 4.52 -15.57 15.58
C GLY A 222 5.44 -16.07 14.45
N GLY A 223 6.62 -15.46 14.29
CA GLY A 223 7.57 -15.81 13.23
C GLY A 223 7.15 -15.37 11.82
N VAL A 224 6.16 -14.48 11.72
CA VAL A 224 5.68 -13.90 10.46
C VAL A 224 6.49 -12.63 10.15
N TYR A 225 6.98 -12.53 8.93
CA TYR A 225 7.71 -11.36 8.44
C TYR A 225 7.00 -10.75 7.23
N ASP A 226 7.03 -9.42 7.11
CA ASP A 226 6.66 -8.70 5.89
C ASP A 226 7.91 -8.59 4.99
N ILE A 227 7.93 -9.35 3.90
CA ILE A 227 9.00 -9.34 2.90
C ILE A 227 8.47 -8.71 1.61
N SER A 228 9.26 -7.83 1.00
CA SER A 228 8.78 -6.94 -0.06
C SER A 228 9.89 -6.42 -0.97
N ASN A 229 9.55 -5.97 -2.18
CA ASN A 229 10.50 -5.22 -2.99
C ASN A 229 10.90 -3.89 -2.31
N LYS A 230 12.21 -3.66 -2.20
CA LYS A 230 12.79 -2.44 -1.63
C LYS A 230 12.78 -1.29 -2.63
N ARG A 231 13.07 -1.57 -3.90
CA ARG A 231 13.20 -0.56 -4.96
C ARG A 231 11.81 -0.19 -5.50
N ARG A 232 11.62 1.11 -5.78
CA ARG A 232 10.38 1.66 -6.37
C ARG A 232 10.64 2.63 -7.52
N LYS A 233 11.86 3.13 -7.66
CA LYS A 233 12.24 4.13 -8.65
C LYS A 233 13.35 3.59 -9.54
N GLY A 234 13.23 3.85 -10.85
CA GLY A 234 14.23 3.46 -11.85
C GLY A 234 13.92 2.14 -12.55
N LEU A 235 12.73 1.58 -12.30
CA LEU A 235 12.19 0.35 -12.85
C LEU A 235 10.68 0.54 -13.06
N THR A 236 10.05 -0.31 -13.86
CA THR A 236 8.59 -0.27 -14.09
C THR A 236 7.82 -0.90 -12.93
N GLU A 237 6.50 -0.70 -12.89
CA GLU A 237 5.63 -1.36 -11.92
C GLU A 237 5.74 -2.88 -12.03
N TYR A 238 5.78 -3.41 -13.25
CA TYR A 238 6.01 -4.83 -13.52
C TYR A 238 7.32 -5.32 -12.91
N ASP A 239 8.42 -4.63 -13.20
CA ASP A 239 9.75 -5.00 -12.68
C ASP A 239 9.75 -5.00 -11.15
N ALA A 240 9.14 -3.99 -10.52
CA ALA A 240 9.06 -3.88 -9.06
C ALA A 240 8.31 -5.04 -8.41
N VAL A 241 7.21 -5.50 -9.01
CA VAL A 241 6.49 -6.69 -8.55
C VAL A 241 7.30 -7.95 -8.85
N LYS A 242 7.97 -8.01 -10.01
CA LYS A 242 8.80 -9.14 -10.42
C LYS A 242 9.98 -9.37 -9.48
N GLU A 243 10.59 -8.31 -8.94
CA GLU A 243 11.62 -8.45 -7.90
C GLU A 243 11.12 -9.19 -6.67
N MET A 244 9.90 -8.89 -6.20
CA MET A 244 9.29 -9.59 -5.07
C MET A 244 8.89 -11.01 -5.44
N TYR A 245 8.40 -11.22 -6.65
CA TYR A 245 8.01 -12.55 -7.13
C TYR A 245 9.20 -13.50 -7.27
N ASP A 246 10.35 -13.01 -7.72
CA ASP A 246 11.55 -13.83 -7.96
C ASP A 246 12.39 -14.11 -6.72
N GLY A 247 12.30 -13.26 -5.70
CA GLY A 247 13.11 -13.36 -4.47
C GLY A 247 12.36 -14.02 -3.33
#